data_AF-D1CSB4-F1
#
_entry.id   AF-D1CSB4-F1
#
_cell.length_a   1.000
_cell.length_b   1.000
_cell.length_c   1.000
_cell.angle_alpha   90.00
_cell.angle_beta   90.00
_cell.angle_gamma   90.00
#
_symmetry.space_group_name_H-M   'P 1'
#
loop_
_entity.id
_entity.type
_entity.pdbx_description
1 polymer ?
#
loop_
_entity_poly.entity_id
_entity_poly.type
_entity_poly.pdbx_seq_one_letter_code
_entity_poly.pdbx_strand_id
1 'polypeptide(L)'
;ANVYAPEFITDFNTRFGKQPRNPKDMHRPLSDHENLDGAMCRKEVRTLSQSLTLRYDKVLFILDPTEISRPLAGQKVIVCDYPDGRLETMHE
;
A
#
# COMPACT_ATOMS: atom_id res chain seq x y z
N ALA A 1 6.44 -4.52 13.38
CA ALA A 1 7.43 -3.48 13.06
C ALA A 1 8.69 -3.67 13.92
N ASN A 2 9.86 -3.16 13.48
CA ASN A 2 11.12 -3.29 14.21
C ASN A 2 11.16 -2.32 15.40
N VAL A 3 10.91 -2.83 16.61
CA VAL A 3 10.86 -2.04 17.86
C VAL A 3 12.18 -1.34 18.19
N TYR A 4 13.32 -1.86 17.69
CA TYR A 4 14.65 -1.31 17.95
C TYR A 4 15.06 -0.21 16.96
N ALA A 5 14.32 -0.03 15.86
CA ALA A 5 14.68 0.93 14.82
C ALA A 5 14.80 2.38 15.34
N PRO A 6 13.88 2.90 16.19
CA PRO A 6 14.01 4.27 16.69
C PRO A 6 15.26 4.50 17.56
N GLU A 7 15.58 3.54 18.44
CA GLU A 7 16.76 3.60 19.31
C GLU A 7 18.04 3.51 18.47
N PHE A 8 18.09 2.56 17.53
CA PHE A 8 19.22 2.41 16.62
C PHE A 8 19.48 3.67 15.79
N ILE A 9 18.43 4.26 15.19
CA ILE A 9 18.56 5.50 14.41
C ILE A 9 19.17 6.62 15.28
N THR A 10 18.73 6.71 16.54
CA THR A 10 19.22 7.74 17.48
C THR A 10 20.69 7.53 17.84
N ASP A 11 21.07 6.30 18.24
CA ASP A 11 22.46 5.97 18.58
C ASP A 11 23.38 6.09 17.36
N PHE A 12 22.97 5.57 16.21
CA PHE A 12 23.74 5.63 14.97
C PHE A 12 23.98 7.07 14.52
N ASN A 13 22.93 7.91 14.51
CA ASN A 13 23.06 9.31 14.11
C ASN A 13 23.88 10.13 15.13
N THR A 14 23.91 9.73 16.40
CA THR A 14 24.78 10.36 17.40
C THR A 14 26.26 10.10 17.09
N ARG A 15 26.61 8.88 16.67
CA ARG A 15 27.99 8.50 16.36
C ARG A 15 28.46 8.96 14.98
N PHE A 16 27.56 8.93 14.00
CA PHE A 16 27.93 9.05 12.58
C PHE A 16 27.16 10.14 11.81
N GLY A 17 26.13 10.74 12.43
CA GLY A 17 25.35 11.81 11.81
C GLY A 17 26.19 13.03 11.54
N LYS A 18 26.06 13.60 10.34
CA LYS A 18 26.71 14.85 9.95
C LYS A 18 25.65 15.86 9.56
N GLN A 19 25.85 17.10 9.99
CA GLN A 19 25.00 18.19 9.57
C GLN A 19 25.12 18.40 8.05
N PRO A 20 24.02 18.76 7.37
CA PRO A 20 24.08 19.05 5.96
C PRO A 20 24.96 20.28 5.72
N ARG A 21 25.74 20.26 4.64
CA ARG A 21 26.58 21.40 4.25
C ARG A 21 25.75 22.67 3.98
N ASN A 22 24.52 22.49 3.52
CA ASN A 22 23.55 23.57 3.30
C ASN A 22 22.27 23.22 4.07
N PRO A 23 21.82 24.07 5.01
CA PRO A 23 20.61 23.81 5.79
C PRO A 23 19.32 24.04 4.99
N LYS A 24 19.39 24.55 3.76
CA LYS A 24 18.23 24.76 2.90
C LYS A 24 17.61 23.41 2.52
N ASP A 25 16.30 23.29 2.74
CA ASP A 25 15.53 22.17 2.22
C ASP A 25 15.49 22.22 0.68
N MET A 26 16.04 21.19 0.06
CA MET A 26 16.11 21.00 -1.39
C MET A 26 15.28 19.79 -1.83
N HIS A 27 14.46 19.22 -0.94
CA HIS A 27 13.56 18.13 -1.29
C HIS A 27 12.48 18.64 -2.25
N ARG A 28 12.18 17.83 -3.27
CA ARG A 28 11.05 18.07 -4.16
C ARG A 28 9.77 17.76 -3.37
N PRO A 29 8.81 18.70 -3.24
CA PRO A 29 7.49 18.39 -2.69
C PRO A 29 6.79 17.34 -3.55
N LEU A 30 5.99 16.50 -2.90
CA LEU A 30 5.12 15.58 -3.61
C LEU A 30 4.07 16.39 -4.40
N SER A 31 3.90 16.07 -5.67
CA SER A 31 2.91 16.70 -6.54
C SER A 31 1.53 16.07 -6.30
N ASP A 32 0.45 16.83 -6.49
CA ASP A 32 -0.92 16.35 -6.21
C ASP A 32 -1.34 15.10 -7.00
N HIS A 33 -0.68 14.83 -8.13
CA HIS A 33 -0.94 13.66 -8.98
C HIS A 33 -0.09 12.43 -8.59
N GLU A 34 0.87 12.56 -7.67
CA GLU A 34 1.72 11.47 -7.22
C GLU A 34 1.05 10.75 -6.03
N ASN A 35 0.49 9.57 -6.27
CA ASN A 35 -0.12 8.74 -5.23
C ASN A 35 0.90 7.74 -4.66
N LEU A 36 1.58 8.11 -3.57
CA LEU A 36 2.55 7.23 -2.91
C LEU A 36 1.89 5.99 -2.28
N ASP A 37 0.72 6.12 -1.69
CA ASP A 37 0.04 4.99 -1.05
C ASP A 37 -0.26 3.89 -2.08
N GLY A 38 -0.82 4.28 -3.22
CA GLY A 38 -1.07 3.38 -4.33
C GLY A 38 0.21 2.88 -5.01
N ALA A 39 1.33 3.60 -4.93
CA ALA A 39 2.61 3.16 -5.48
C ALA A 39 3.33 2.15 -4.56
N MET A 40 3.18 2.31 -3.25
CA MET A 40 3.90 1.54 -2.22
C MET A 40 3.10 0.35 -1.69
N CYS A 41 1.81 0.24 -2.01
CA CYS A 41 1.01 -0.93 -1.66
C CYS A 41 1.44 -2.17 -2.44
N ARG A 42 1.26 -3.35 -1.83
CA ARG A 42 1.46 -4.62 -2.52
C ARG A 42 0.25 -4.88 -3.42
N LYS A 43 0.50 -5.12 -4.70
CA LYS A 43 -0.54 -5.41 -5.71
C LYS A 43 -0.51 -6.87 -6.11
N GLU A 44 -1.66 -7.52 -6.10
CA GLU A 44 -1.80 -8.88 -6.60
C GLU A 44 -3.07 -9.02 -7.45
N VAL A 45 -2.91 -9.61 -8.64
CA VAL A 45 -4.04 -9.89 -9.52
C VAL A 45 -4.76 -11.15 -9.04
N ARG A 46 -6.06 -11.06 -8.83
CA ARG A 46 -6.95 -12.16 -8.46
C ARG A 46 -8.13 -12.23 -9.41
N THR A 47 -8.72 -13.41 -9.56
CA THR A 47 -9.99 -13.56 -10.28
C THR A 47 -11.13 -13.51 -9.27
N LEU A 48 -12.08 -12.61 -9.47
CA LEU A 48 -13.30 -12.55 -8.67
C LEU A 48 -14.21 -13.70 -9.09
N SER A 49 -14.72 -14.50 -8.15
CA SER A 49 -15.61 -15.61 -8.48
C SER A 49 -16.97 -15.11 -9.00
N GLN A 50 -17.76 -16.02 -9.58
CA GLN A 50 -19.16 -15.73 -9.95
C GLN A 50 -20.04 -15.34 -8.76
N SER A 51 -19.65 -15.74 -7.54
CA SER A 51 -20.32 -15.39 -6.29
C SER A 51 -19.73 -14.16 -5.61
N LEU A 52 -18.94 -13.35 -6.33
CA LEU A 52 -18.27 -12.14 -5.82
C LEU A 52 -17.33 -12.40 -4.64
N THR A 53 -16.60 -13.52 -4.68
CA THR A 53 -15.62 -13.86 -3.65
C THR A 53 -14.21 -13.96 -4.21
N LEU A 54 -13.21 -13.56 -3.44
CA LEU A 54 -11.79 -13.76 -3.76
C LEU A 54 -11.02 -14.16 -2.51
N ARG A 55 -9.91 -14.90 -2.69
CA ARG A 55 -9.03 -15.28 -1.58
C ARG A 55 -7.71 -14.52 -1.67
N TYR A 56 -7.31 -13.91 -0.56
CA TYR A 56 -6.06 -13.19 -0.40
C TYR A 56 -5.51 -13.40 1.02
N ASP A 57 -4.19 -13.62 1.13
CA ASP A 57 -3.50 -13.92 2.39
C ASP A 57 -4.27 -14.82 3.36
N LYS A 58 -4.72 -15.99 2.87
CA LYS A 58 -5.50 -17.00 3.60
C LYS A 58 -6.91 -16.57 4.03
N VAL A 59 -7.31 -15.33 3.81
CA VAL A 59 -8.64 -14.78 4.09
C VAL A 59 -9.52 -14.82 2.84
N LEU A 60 -10.82 -15.09 3.03
CA LEU A 60 -11.83 -15.00 1.98
C LEU A 60 -12.55 -13.65 2.09
N PHE A 61 -12.54 -12.88 1.02
CA PHE A 61 -13.28 -11.63 0.89
C PHE A 61 -14.54 -11.90 0.08
N ILE A 62 -15.66 -11.36 0.57
CA ILE A 62 -16.95 -11.38 -0.11
C ILE A 62 -17.30 -9.93 -0.40
N LEU A 63 -17.45 -9.59 -1.68
CA LEU A 63 -17.86 -8.24 -2.07
C LEU A 63 -19.37 -8.16 -2.08
N ASP A 64 -19.92 -7.07 -1.53
CA ASP A 64 -21.34 -6.80 -1.63
C ASP A 64 -21.76 -6.62 -3.10
N PRO A 65 -22.93 -7.13 -3.51
CA PRO A 65 -23.39 -7.09 -4.89
C PRO A 65 -23.93 -5.69 -5.27
N THR A 66 -23.04 -4.78 -5.61
CA THR A 66 -23.31 -3.41 -6.08
C THR A 66 -23.31 -3.35 -7.61
N GLU A 67 -23.70 -2.19 -8.18
CA GLU A 67 -23.62 -1.97 -9.63
C GLU A 67 -22.19 -2.07 -10.17
N ILE A 68 -21.18 -1.84 -9.32
CA ILE A 68 -19.76 -1.92 -9.65
C ILE A 68 -19.25 -3.36 -9.54
N SER A 69 -19.59 -4.10 -8.49
CA SER A 69 -19.01 -5.43 -8.24
C SER A 69 -19.66 -6.53 -9.09
N ARG A 70 -20.97 -6.44 -9.37
CA ARG A 70 -21.71 -7.42 -10.20
C ARG A 70 -21.08 -7.67 -11.57
N PRO A 71 -20.72 -6.66 -12.39
CA PRO A 71 -20.11 -6.90 -13.70
C PRO A 71 -18.68 -7.47 -13.60
N LEU A 72 -18.02 -7.35 -12.45
CA LEU A 72 -16.67 -7.87 -12.23
C LEU A 72 -16.65 -9.37 -11.90
N ALA A 73 -17.81 -10.02 -11.74
CA ALA A 73 -17.90 -11.47 -11.55
C ALA A 73 -17.17 -12.21 -12.68
N GLY A 74 -16.20 -13.05 -12.33
CA GLY A 74 -15.36 -13.79 -13.27
C GLY A 74 -14.18 -13.00 -13.85
N GLN A 75 -14.08 -11.70 -13.57
CA GLN A 75 -13.04 -10.83 -14.08
C GLN A 75 -11.79 -10.82 -13.20
N LYS A 76 -10.68 -10.33 -13.76
CA LYS A 76 -9.45 -10.05 -13.01
C LYS A 76 -9.60 -8.71 -12.30
N VAL A 77 -9.26 -8.71 -11.02
CA VAL A 77 -9.19 -7.53 -10.15
C VAL A 77 -7.82 -7.46 -9.50
N ILE A 78 -7.43 -6.29 -9.04
CA ILE A 78 -6.18 -6.06 -8.32
C ILE A 78 -6.52 -5.88 -6.84
N VAL A 79 -5.93 -6.71 -5.99
CA VAL A 79 -5.95 -6.50 -4.55
C VAL A 79 -4.75 -5.65 -4.17
N CYS A 80 -5.02 -4.49 -3.57
CA CYS A 80 -4.02 -3.57 -3.03
C CYS A 80 -3.97 -3.73 -1.50
N ASP A 81 -2.84 -4.22 -1.00
CA ASP A 81 -2.54 -4.39 0.42
C ASP A 81 -1.60 -3.29 0.90
N TYR A 82 -2.11 -2.41 1.75
CA TYR A 82 -1.42 -1.23 2.23
C TYR A 82 -0.65 -1.54 3.53
N PRO A 83 0.51 -0.90 3.78
CA PRO A 83 1.31 -1.15 4.98
C PRO A 83 0.63 -0.86 6.32
N ASP A 84 -0.45 -0.06 6.30
CA ASP A 84 -1.30 0.26 7.45
C ASP A 84 -2.39 -0.79 7.72
N GLY A 85 -2.50 -1.82 6.87
CA GLY A 85 -3.46 -2.90 6.97
C GLY A 85 -4.77 -2.68 6.20
N ARG A 86 -4.91 -1.56 5.47
CA ARG A 86 -6.02 -1.39 4.53
C ARG A 86 -5.91 -2.39 3.37
N LEU A 87 -7.05 -2.88 2.92
CA LEU A 87 -7.18 -3.68 1.70
C LEU A 87 -8.18 -3.03 0.77
N GLU A 88 -7.81 -2.86 -0.49
CA GLU A 88 -8.70 -2.36 -1.54
C GLU A 88 -8.73 -3.31 -2.72
N THR A 89 -9.89 -3.41 -3.37
CA THR A 89 -10.04 -4.12 -4.65
C THR A 89 -10.22 -3.08 -5.74
N MET A 90 -9.31 -3.06 -6.70
CA MET A 90 -9.34 -2.20 -7.88
C MET A 90 -9.66 -3.03 -9.12
N HIS A 91 -10.33 -2.43 -10.10
CA HIS A 91 -10.49 -2.98 -11.44
C HIS A 91 -9.98 -1.94 -12.44
N GLU A 92 -9.57 -2.38 -13.64
CA GLU A 92 -9.34 -1.47 -14.77
C GLU A 92 -10.67 -1.00 -15.39
#